data_AF-A0A2C1Z572-F1
#
_entry.id   AF-A0A2C1Z572-F1
#
_cell.length_a   1.000
_cell.length_b   1.000
_cell.length_c   1.000
_cell.angle_alpha   90.00
_cell.angle_beta   90.00
_cell.angle_gamma   90.00
#
_symmetry.space_group_name_H-M   'P 1'
#
loop_
_entity.id
_entity.type
_entity.pdbx_description
1 polymer ?
#
loop_
_entity_poly.entity_id
_entity_poly.type
_entity_poly.pdbx_seq_one_letter_code
_entity_poly.pdbx_strand_id
1 'polypeptide(L)'
;MQSTTVAATKKAGRSVNDAFASHFAKSMFLTIIGLVILTFIGTRMFTHIDLNLYGYMVGTFVFIGGFFYRFIAWGERPPTKIIIKKGLKLLLRKSTPKTAVNHLAIYDFIRNRGIYRWVQHILIGWGCVLACLVTFPLVFSWMYFTMEDNGYYTIVLFGMNIMHVKAEGIIAWMSYNALNIAAIMVTTGVCMALHRRLKNMQARAEQKFMYDFLPLYLLLFISVTGLLLTVQNVLLHGWMQPQMSLIHQFSVIVTLIYLPFGKLAHIPFRPMSVFARNYREHYGEQEMKKCKVCGDHFVSVEQSNDVINVLGVNQMEFNMEDGFNLAELCLPCRRKYRIARFSGFPTHQVKVKEANQNAKG
;
A
#
# COMPACT_ATOMS: atom_id res chain seq x y z
N MET A 1 -15.92 10.77 -65.43
CA MET A 1 -16.36 10.79 -64.01
C MET A 1 -15.40 9.93 -63.20
N GLN A 2 -14.44 10.55 -62.54
CA GLN A 2 -13.55 9.88 -61.59
C GLN A 2 -14.34 9.57 -60.31
N SER A 3 -14.45 8.28 -59.96
CA SER A 3 -14.97 7.84 -58.67
C SER A 3 -13.90 8.05 -57.60
N THR A 4 -14.05 9.11 -56.82
CA THR A 4 -13.30 9.33 -55.59
C THR A 4 -13.76 8.33 -54.54
N THR A 5 -12.98 7.27 -54.35
CA THR A 5 -13.12 6.38 -53.20
C THR A 5 -12.63 7.13 -51.96
N VAL A 6 -13.57 7.59 -51.14
CA VAL A 6 -13.30 8.15 -49.81
C VAL A 6 -12.75 7.00 -48.96
N ALA A 7 -11.44 6.96 -48.80
CA ALA A 7 -10.78 6.08 -47.85
C ALA A 7 -11.23 6.48 -46.44
N ALA A 8 -12.16 5.71 -45.88
CA ALA A 8 -12.52 5.81 -44.48
C ALA A 8 -11.25 5.58 -43.63
N THR A 9 -10.75 6.65 -43.03
CA THR A 9 -9.67 6.61 -42.06
C THR A 9 -10.15 5.78 -40.87
N LYS A 10 -9.77 4.49 -40.85
CA LYS A 10 -9.89 3.63 -39.68
C LYS A 10 -9.20 4.37 -38.53
N LYS A 11 -9.96 4.87 -37.55
CA LYS A 11 -9.42 5.36 -36.28
C LYS A 11 -8.46 4.30 -35.77
N ALA A 12 -7.17 4.64 -35.71
CA ALA A 12 -6.17 3.79 -35.08
C ALA A 12 -6.70 3.43 -33.69
N GLY A 13 -6.95 2.14 -33.43
CA GLY A 13 -7.38 1.69 -32.12
C GLY A 13 -6.37 2.17 -31.10
N ARG A 14 -6.83 2.84 -30.03
CA ARG A 14 -5.95 3.30 -28.95
C ARG A 14 -5.08 2.13 -28.51
N SER A 15 -3.76 2.30 -28.58
CA SER A 15 -2.84 1.28 -28.08
C SER A 15 -3.02 1.13 -26.56
N VAL A 16 -2.61 -0.01 -26.02
CA VAL A 16 -2.61 -0.24 -24.56
C VAL A 16 -1.82 0.85 -23.82
N ASN A 17 -0.76 1.36 -24.46
CA ASN A 17 0.06 2.46 -23.95
C ASN A 17 -0.72 3.78 -23.90
N ASP A 18 -1.56 4.06 -24.91
CA ASP A 18 -2.39 5.28 -24.94
C ASP A 18 -3.48 5.23 -23.87
N ALA A 19 -4.07 4.04 -23.64
CA ALA A 19 -5.05 3.84 -22.58
C ALA A 19 -4.40 4.04 -21.20
N PHE A 20 -3.23 3.44 -20.97
CA PHE A 20 -2.47 3.62 -19.74
C PHE A 20 -2.10 5.08 -19.49
N ALA A 21 -1.53 5.76 -20.49
CA ALA A 21 -1.13 7.16 -20.40
C ALA A 21 -2.33 8.07 -20.11
N SER A 22 -3.48 7.80 -20.73
CA SER A 22 -4.74 8.52 -20.48
C SER A 22 -5.25 8.32 -19.06
N HIS A 23 -5.27 7.08 -18.55
CA HIS A 23 -5.68 6.79 -17.17
C HIS A 23 -4.76 7.44 -16.14
N PHE A 24 -3.45 7.40 -16.39
CA PHE A 24 -2.44 8.06 -15.57
C PHE A 24 -2.63 9.58 -15.56
N ALA A 25 -2.68 10.20 -16.74
CA ALA A 25 -2.85 11.65 -16.87
C ALA A 25 -4.14 12.12 -16.21
N LYS A 26 -5.26 11.43 -16.44
CA LYS A 26 -6.55 11.75 -15.81
C LYS A 26 -6.47 11.67 -14.29
N SER A 27 -5.91 10.60 -13.74
CA SER A 27 -5.83 10.39 -12.28
C SER A 27 -4.93 11.44 -11.63
N MET A 28 -3.79 11.74 -12.26
CA MET A 28 -2.87 12.78 -11.80
C MET A 28 -3.53 14.16 -11.85
N PHE A 29 -4.13 14.52 -12.98
CA PHE A 29 -4.80 15.81 -13.17
C PHE A 29 -5.90 16.05 -12.15
N LEU A 30 -6.81 15.08 -11.96
CA LEU A 30 -7.89 15.18 -10.98
C LEU A 30 -7.36 15.30 -9.54
N THR A 31 -6.28 14.57 -9.22
CA THR A 31 -5.70 14.61 -7.88
C THR A 31 -4.98 15.93 -7.61
N ILE A 32 -4.18 16.43 -8.55
CA ILE A 32 -3.50 17.73 -8.42
C ILE A 32 -4.55 18.83 -8.26
N ILE A 33 -5.57 18.86 -9.12
CA ILE A 33 -6.65 19.86 -9.02
C ILE A 33 -7.37 19.76 -7.68
N GLY A 34 -7.69 18.54 -7.24
CA GLY A 34 -8.30 18.31 -5.94
C GLY A 34 -7.44 18.86 -4.80
N LEU A 35 -6.13 18.58 -4.80
CA LEU A 35 -5.20 19.12 -3.80
C LEU A 35 -5.11 20.64 -3.85
N VAL A 36 -5.06 21.25 -5.03
CA VAL A 36 -5.03 22.71 -5.20
C VAL A 36 -6.31 23.35 -4.66
N ILE A 37 -7.49 22.78 -4.98
CA ILE A 37 -8.77 23.26 -4.46
C ILE A 37 -8.85 23.13 -2.95
N LEU A 38 -8.46 21.97 -2.39
CA LEU A 38 -8.46 21.75 -0.94
C LEU A 38 -7.47 22.68 -0.23
N THR A 39 -6.30 22.92 -0.83
CA THR A 39 -5.32 23.88 -0.31
C THR A 39 -5.88 25.29 -0.36
N PHE A 40 -6.51 25.71 -1.46
CA PHE A 40 -7.15 27.02 -1.60
C PHE A 40 -8.23 27.25 -0.53
N ILE A 41 -9.07 26.25 -0.27
CA ILE A 41 -10.09 26.30 0.79
C ILE A 41 -9.41 26.37 2.17
N GLY A 42 -8.45 25.47 2.43
CA GLY A 42 -7.81 25.38 3.75
C GLY A 42 -7.01 26.60 4.14
N THR A 43 -6.33 27.19 3.17
CA THR A 43 -5.52 28.40 3.35
C THR A 43 -6.34 29.69 3.29
N ARG A 44 -7.68 29.64 3.15
CA ARG A 44 -8.55 30.81 2.93
C ARG A 44 -8.04 31.71 1.79
N MET A 45 -7.94 31.16 0.58
CA MET A 45 -7.39 31.83 -0.61
C MET A 45 -5.88 32.10 -0.53
N PHE A 46 -5.11 31.10 -0.07
CA PHE A 46 -3.64 31.13 0.01
C PHE A 46 -3.04 32.13 1.01
N THR A 47 -3.81 32.64 1.97
CA THR A 47 -3.31 33.58 2.98
C THR A 47 -2.49 32.91 4.07
N HIS A 48 -2.74 31.64 4.36
CA HIS A 48 -2.05 30.87 5.39
C HIS A 48 -1.17 29.75 4.80
N ILE A 49 -0.16 30.11 4.01
CA ILE A 49 0.84 29.15 3.50
C ILE A 49 2.12 29.25 4.32
N ASP A 50 2.62 28.12 4.84
CA ASP A 50 3.95 28.03 5.43
C ASP A 50 4.99 27.64 4.37
N LEU A 51 5.91 28.57 4.07
CA LEU A 51 6.98 28.36 3.09
C LEU A 51 8.00 27.29 3.55
N ASN A 52 8.16 27.06 4.86
CA ASN A 52 9.02 25.99 5.36
C ASN A 52 8.48 24.60 4.97
N LEU A 53 7.17 24.50 4.72
CA LEU A 53 6.52 23.26 4.33
C LEU A 53 6.55 23.00 2.81
N TYR A 54 6.97 23.99 2.01
CA TYR A 54 6.91 23.93 0.54
C TYR A 54 7.65 22.73 -0.06
N GLY A 55 8.85 22.40 0.45
CA GLY A 55 9.61 21.25 -0.05
C GLY A 55 8.88 19.91 0.17
N TYR A 56 8.12 19.77 1.26
CA TYR A 56 7.31 18.57 1.50
C TYR A 56 6.13 18.49 0.55
N MET A 57 5.53 19.63 0.18
CA MET A 57 4.46 19.69 -0.82
C MET A 57 4.96 19.21 -2.19
N VAL A 58 6.13 19.69 -2.63
CA VAL A 58 6.77 19.22 -3.87
C VAL A 58 7.07 17.72 -3.80
N GLY A 59 7.65 17.24 -2.70
CA GLY A 59 7.90 15.81 -2.48
C GLY A 59 6.61 14.97 -2.55
N THR A 60 5.50 15.51 -2.06
CA THR A 60 4.18 14.86 -2.11
C THR A 60 3.66 14.74 -3.55
N PHE A 61 3.81 15.76 -4.38
CA PHE A 61 3.42 15.68 -5.79
C PHE A 61 4.24 14.63 -6.56
N VAL A 62 5.55 14.56 -6.31
CA VAL A 62 6.41 13.53 -6.91
C VAL A 62 6.00 12.13 -6.44
N PHE A 63 5.72 11.97 -5.15
CA PHE A 63 5.18 10.72 -4.59
C PHE A 63 3.89 10.29 -5.28
N ILE A 64 2.92 11.21 -5.46
CA ILE A 64 1.63 10.92 -6.09
C ILE A 64 1.83 10.46 -7.55
N GLY A 65 2.73 11.12 -8.29
CA GLY A 65 3.09 10.71 -9.65
C GLY A 65 3.63 9.28 -9.70
N GLY A 66 4.64 8.98 -8.88
CA GLY A 66 5.20 7.62 -8.80
C GLY A 66 4.17 6.57 -8.32
N PHE A 67 3.31 6.96 -7.37
CA PHE A 67 2.25 6.12 -6.85
C PHE A 67 1.24 5.76 -7.94
N PHE A 68 0.68 6.73 -8.66
CA PHE A 68 -0.29 6.45 -9.72
C PHE A 68 0.31 5.64 -10.85
N TYR A 69 1.55 5.93 -11.26
CA TYR A 69 2.24 5.16 -12.28
C TYR A 69 2.28 3.68 -11.89
N ARG A 70 2.76 3.36 -10.68
CA ARG A 70 2.86 1.98 -10.20
C ARG A 70 1.49 1.36 -9.95
N PHE A 71 0.55 2.10 -9.36
CA PHE A 71 -0.76 1.59 -9.00
C PHE A 71 -1.58 1.22 -10.23
N ILE A 72 -1.60 2.08 -11.24
CA ILE A 72 -2.28 1.81 -12.51
C ILE A 72 -1.57 0.67 -13.25
N ALA A 73 -0.23 0.66 -13.30
CA ALA A 73 0.51 -0.40 -13.99
C ALA A 73 0.29 -1.78 -13.34
N TRP A 74 0.10 -1.82 -12.03
CA TRP A 74 -0.27 -3.02 -11.30
C TRP A 74 -1.75 -3.40 -11.49
N GLY A 75 -2.65 -2.41 -11.45
CA GLY A 75 -4.10 -2.58 -11.57
C GLY A 75 -4.54 -3.03 -12.96
N GLU A 76 -3.81 -2.63 -14.01
CA GLU A 76 -4.09 -3.02 -15.40
C GLU A 76 -3.67 -4.46 -15.72
N ARG A 77 -2.87 -5.12 -14.86
CA ARG A 77 -2.52 -6.53 -15.08
C ARG A 77 -3.78 -7.39 -15.04
N PRO A 78 -4.00 -8.29 -16.03
CA PRO A 78 -5.21 -9.12 -16.10
C PRO A 78 -5.64 -9.80 -14.79
N PRO A 79 -4.75 -10.47 -14.03
CA PRO A 79 -5.15 -11.11 -12.77
C PRO A 79 -5.59 -10.09 -11.71
N THR A 80 -4.88 -8.97 -11.62
CA THR A 80 -5.22 -7.91 -10.65
C THR A 80 -6.55 -7.27 -11.01
N LYS A 81 -6.75 -6.95 -12.29
CA LYS A 81 -7.94 -6.24 -12.79
C LYS A 81 -9.24 -6.99 -12.47
N ILE A 82 -9.22 -8.33 -12.58
CA ILE A 82 -10.38 -9.17 -12.21
C ILE A 82 -10.68 -9.06 -10.72
N ILE A 83 -9.66 -9.18 -9.86
CA ILE A 83 -9.83 -9.08 -8.40
C ILE A 83 -10.34 -7.70 -8.01
N ILE A 84 -9.82 -6.62 -8.62
CA ILE A 84 -10.29 -5.26 -8.37
C ILE A 84 -11.76 -5.13 -8.80
N LYS A 85 -12.09 -5.53 -10.03
CA LYS A 85 -13.43 -5.39 -10.60
C LYS A 85 -14.48 -6.17 -9.80
N LYS A 86 -14.21 -7.44 -9.48
CA LYS A 86 -15.14 -8.29 -8.74
C LYS A 86 -15.15 -7.96 -7.25
N GLY A 87 -14.00 -7.66 -6.66
CA GLY A 87 -13.91 -7.26 -5.26
C GLY A 87 -14.59 -5.91 -4.97
N LEU A 88 -14.53 -4.95 -5.89
CA LEU A 88 -15.25 -3.68 -5.75
C LEU A 88 -16.76 -3.85 -5.70
N LYS A 89 -17.32 -4.79 -6.50
CA LYS A 89 -18.76 -5.15 -6.43
C LYS A 89 -19.16 -5.73 -5.07
N LEU A 90 -18.19 -6.27 -4.32
CA LEU A 90 -18.40 -6.91 -3.02
C LEU A 90 -18.04 -5.99 -1.84
N LEU A 91 -17.79 -4.70 -2.08
CA LEU A 91 -17.35 -3.77 -1.04
C LEU A 91 -18.42 -3.57 0.04
N LEU A 92 -19.70 -3.53 -0.34
CA LEU A 92 -20.83 -3.31 0.57
C LEU A 92 -21.32 -4.58 1.29
N ARG A 93 -20.59 -5.70 1.20
CA ARG A 93 -20.95 -6.93 1.91
C ARG A 93 -20.85 -6.70 3.44
N LYS A 94 -21.78 -7.31 4.19
CA LYS A 94 -21.81 -7.21 5.68
C LYS A 94 -20.50 -7.64 6.36
N SER A 95 -19.75 -8.56 5.77
CA SER A 95 -18.46 -9.00 6.31
C SER A 95 -17.30 -8.03 6.03
N THR A 96 -17.43 -7.11 5.06
CA THR A 96 -16.34 -6.22 4.64
C THR A 96 -15.76 -5.38 5.77
N PRO A 97 -16.56 -4.71 6.64
CA PRO A 97 -15.99 -3.90 7.72
C PRO A 97 -15.15 -4.74 8.69
N LYS A 98 -15.63 -5.93 9.05
CA LYS A 98 -14.89 -6.87 9.91
C LYS A 98 -13.58 -7.29 9.24
N THR A 99 -13.62 -7.64 7.95
CA THR A 99 -12.43 -7.99 7.16
C THR A 99 -11.44 -6.83 7.10
N ALA A 100 -11.92 -5.61 6.85
CA ALA A 100 -11.09 -4.41 6.79
C ALA A 100 -10.39 -4.14 8.14
N VAL A 101 -11.11 -4.18 9.25
CA VAL A 101 -10.52 -3.96 10.58
C VAL A 101 -9.47 -5.03 10.89
N ASN A 102 -9.79 -6.32 10.69
CA ASN A 102 -8.87 -7.41 11.00
C ASN A 102 -7.59 -7.36 10.14
N HIS A 103 -7.70 -7.01 8.86
CA HIS A 103 -6.57 -7.02 7.92
C HIS A 103 -5.79 -5.71 7.83
N LEU A 104 -6.43 -4.56 8.07
CA LEU A 104 -5.84 -3.22 7.87
C LEU A 104 -5.51 -2.51 9.18
N ALA A 105 -6.31 -2.68 10.23
CA ALA A 105 -6.10 -1.98 11.51
C ALA A 105 -5.33 -2.86 12.51
N ILE A 106 -5.77 -4.11 12.67
CA ILE A 106 -5.23 -5.02 13.69
C ILE A 106 -4.07 -5.87 13.17
N TYR A 107 -3.96 -6.07 11.86
CA TYR A 107 -2.97 -6.96 11.25
C TYR A 107 -3.02 -8.41 11.80
N ASP A 108 -4.21 -8.97 11.95
CA ASP A 108 -4.43 -10.27 12.61
C ASP A 108 -3.61 -11.43 11.98
N PHE A 109 -3.48 -11.42 10.65
CA PHE A 109 -2.64 -12.39 9.94
C PHE A 109 -1.15 -12.37 10.35
N ILE A 110 -0.63 -11.23 10.85
CA ILE A 110 0.74 -11.12 11.39
C ILE A 110 0.79 -11.66 12.81
N ARG A 111 -0.25 -11.42 13.62
CA ARG A 111 -0.37 -11.95 14.98
C ARG A 111 -0.23 -13.48 14.99
N ASN A 112 -0.90 -14.14 14.04
CA ASN A 112 -0.82 -15.59 13.85
C ASN A 112 0.59 -16.11 13.46
N ARG A 113 1.51 -15.22 13.06
CA ARG A 113 2.89 -15.54 12.69
C ARG A 113 3.92 -15.15 13.76
N GLY A 114 3.47 -14.62 14.90
CA GLY A 114 4.30 -14.29 16.06
C GLY A 114 4.08 -12.87 16.60
N ILE A 115 3.91 -12.77 17.91
CA ILE A 115 3.61 -11.53 18.65
C ILE A 115 4.69 -10.46 18.42
N TYR A 116 5.97 -10.85 18.45
CA TYR A 116 7.07 -9.91 18.21
C TYR A 116 6.96 -9.22 16.83
N ARG A 117 6.64 -9.99 15.77
CA ARG A 117 6.46 -9.43 14.42
C ARG A 117 5.23 -8.54 14.35
N TRP A 118 4.19 -8.88 15.10
CA TRP A 118 2.96 -8.13 15.17
C TRP A 118 3.17 -6.76 15.83
N VAL A 119 3.74 -6.71 17.03
CA VAL A 119 4.09 -5.44 17.72
C VAL A 119 5.00 -4.58 16.83
N GLN A 120 6.02 -5.20 16.21
CA GLN A 120 6.91 -4.51 15.27
C GLN A 120 6.14 -3.82 14.12
N HIS A 121 5.15 -4.48 13.51
CA HIS A 121 4.35 -3.89 12.43
C HIS A 121 3.32 -2.89 12.93
N ILE A 122 2.76 -3.08 14.13
CA ILE A 122 1.86 -2.10 14.75
C ILE A 122 2.61 -0.79 14.99
N LEU A 123 3.79 -0.85 15.61
CA LEU A 123 4.61 0.34 15.88
C LEU A 123 5.01 1.08 14.60
N ILE A 124 5.55 0.37 13.60
CA ILE A 124 5.93 1.00 12.32
C ILE A 124 4.68 1.50 11.57
N GLY A 125 3.66 0.65 11.44
CA GLY A 125 2.47 0.93 10.63
C GLY A 125 1.66 2.10 11.19
N TRP A 126 1.27 2.03 12.46
CA TRP A 126 0.50 3.10 13.10
C TRP A 126 1.32 4.36 13.35
N GLY A 127 2.62 4.24 13.63
CA GLY A 127 3.51 5.39 13.70
C GLY A 127 3.57 6.15 12.37
N CYS A 128 3.74 5.45 11.24
CA CYS A 128 3.71 6.08 9.92
C CYS A 128 2.33 6.65 9.57
N VAL A 129 1.23 5.95 9.89
CA VAL A 129 -0.14 6.44 9.65
C VAL A 129 -0.40 7.72 10.45
N LEU A 130 -0.05 7.73 11.74
CA LEU A 130 -0.19 8.91 12.59
C LEU A 130 0.64 10.08 12.04
N ALA A 131 1.89 9.83 11.67
CA ALA A 131 2.73 10.86 11.03
C ALA A 131 2.06 11.43 9.78
N CYS A 132 1.59 10.59 8.85
CA CYS A 132 0.91 11.05 7.64
C CYS A 132 -0.39 11.82 7.92
N LEU A 133 -1.20 11.37 8.89
CA LEU A 133 -2.45 12.03 9.27
C LEU A 133 -2.24 13.42 9.86
N VAL A 134 -1.06 13.69 10.43
CA VAL A 134 -0.71 15.01 10.97
C VAL A 134 0.03 15.84 9.92
N THR A 135 1.01 15.27 9.22
CA THR A 135 1.89 16.02 8.31
C THR A 135 1.19 16.44 7.02
N PHE A 136 0.39 15.60 6.36
CA PHE A 136 -0.25 16.02 5.10
C PHE A 136 -1.21 17.20 5.29
N PRO A 137 -2.09 17.21 6.32
CA PRO A 137 -2.90 18.40 6.59
C PRO A 137 -2.09 19.66 6.88
N LEU A 138 -0.96 19.55 7.58
CA LEU A 138 -0.07 20.69 7.83
C LEU A 138 0.60 21.18 6.54
N VAL A 139 1.15 20.27 5.74
CA VAL A 139 1.88 20.57 4.49
C VAL A 139 0.98 21.28 3.48
N PHE A 140 -0.27 20.85 3.35
CA PHE A 140 -1.24 21.52 2.48
C PHE A 140 -2.05 22.61 3.20
N SER A 141 -1.66 22.95 4.43
CA SER A 141 -2.30 23.98 5.25
C SER A 141 -3.82 23.79 5.38
N TRP A 142 -4.29 22.53 5.31
CA TRP A 142 -5.64 22.15 5.67
C TRP A 142 -5.86 22.28 7.16
N MET A 143 -4.79 22.16 7.95
CA MET A 143 -4.77 22.40 9.38
C MET A 143 -3.65 23.39 9.70
N TYR A 144 -3.91 24.35 10.57
CA TYR A 144 -2.89 25.22 11.16
C TYR A 144 -3.32 25.66 12.56
N PHE A 145 -2.35 26.16 13.33
CA PHE A 145 -2.57 26.64 14.70
C PHE A 145 -2.36 28.14 14.73
N THR A 146 -3.29 28.86 15.35
CA THR A 146 -3.10 30.27 15.71
C THR A 146 -3.07 30.39 17.23
N MET A 147 -2.24 31.30 17.73
CA MET A 147 -2.17 31.62 19.14
C MET A 147 -2.67 33.04 19.34
N GLU A 148 -3.60 33.23 20.25
CA GLU A 148 -4.00 34.56 20.71
C GLU A 148 -3.19 34.92 21.96
N ASP A 149 -2.99 36.22 22.25
CA ASP A 149 -2.20 36.71 23.39
C ASP A 149 -2.76 36.32 24.77
N ASN A 150 -3.86 35.57 24.81
CA ASN A 150 -4.57 35.10 25.99
C ASN A 150 -4.13 33.69 26.46
N GLY A 151 -3.11 33.08 25.84
CA GLY A 151 -2.63 31.74 26.20
C GLY A 151 -3.51 30.58 25.70
N TYR A 152 -4.40 30.86 24.74
CA TYR A 152 -5.19 29.86 24.04
C TYR A 152 -4.67 29.67 22.61
N TYR A 153 -4.73 28.41 22.16
CA TYR A 153 -4.52 28.06 20.77
C TYR A 153 -5.83 27.72 20.11
N THR A 154 -6.00 28.23 18.89
CA THR A 154 -7.11 27.90 18.02
C THR A 154 -6.61 26.92 16.98
N ILE A 155 -7.21 25.73 16.96
CA ILE A 155 -6.98 24.74 15.91
C ILE A 155 -7.93 25.06 14.76
N VAL A 156 -7.35 25.46 13.64
CA VAL A 156 -8.10 25.78 12.42
C VAL A 156 -7.97 24.62 11.46
N LEU A 157 -9.10 24.14 10.95
CA LEU A 157 -9.16 23.10 9.92
C LEU A 157 -10.06 23.59 8.78
N PHE A 158 -9.55 23.51 7.55
CA PHE A 158 -10.20 24.01 6.35
C PHE A 158 -10.70 25.46 6.48
N GLY A 159 -9.92 26.30 7.16
CA GLY A 159 -10.30 27.68 7.42
C GLY A 159 -11.46 27.84 8.43
N MET A 160 -11.89 26.79 9.13
CA MET A 160 -12.89 26.86 10.20
C MET A 160 -12.21 26.66 11.56
N ASN A 161 -12.54 27.51 12.53
CA ASN A 161 -12.05 27.35 13.91
C ASN A 161 -12.79 26.17 14.53
N ILE A 162 -12.13 25.03 14.69
CA ILE A 162 -12.75 23.82 15.23
C ILE A 162 -12.74 23.84 16.75
N MET A 163 -11.64 24.29 17.34
CA MET A 163 -11.45 24.16 18.79
C MET A 163 -10.52 25.25 19.33
N HIS A 164 -10.92 25.82 20.47
CA HIS A 164 -10.08 26.69 21.30
C HIS A 164 -9.59 25.87 22.49
N VAL A 165 -8.27 25.67 22.59
CA VAL A 165 -7.64 24.86 23.63
C VAL A 165 -6.65 25.69 24.44
N LYS A 166 -6.64 25.50 25.75
CA LYS A 166 -5.62 26.10 26.62
C LYS A 166 -4.25 25.52 26.24
N ALA A 167 -3.21 26.36 26.16
CA ALA A 167 -1.85 25.95 25.81
C ALA A 167 -1.30 24.79 26.67
N GLU A 168 -1.62 24.79 27.95
CA GLU A 168 -1.19 23.76 28.92
C GLU A 168 -2.14 22.55 29.00
N GLY A 169 -3.19 22.52 28.16
CA GLY A 169 -4.16 21.45 28.15
C GLY A 169 -3.62 20.16 27.52
N ILE A 170 -4.18 19.02 27.94
CA ILE A 170 -3.82 17.69 27.41
C ILE A 170 -3.99 17.63 25.88
N ILE A 171 -5.03 18.26 25.35
CA ILE A 171 -5.30 18.28 23.90
C ILE A 171 -4.20 19.02 23.15
N ALA A 172 -3.81 20.21 23.62
CA ALA A 172 -2.72 20.99 23.03
C ALA A 172 -1.40 20.21 23.11
N TRP A 173 -1.09 19.64 24.28
CA TRP A 173 0.09 18.79 24.45
C TRP A 173 0.12 17.61 23.47
N MET A 174 -1.01 16.91 23.29
CA MET A 174 -1.12 15.83 22.31
C MET A 174 -0.93 16.33 20.88
N SER A 175 -1.50 17.48 20.51
CA SER A 175 -1.35 18.07 19.18
C SER A 175 0.11 18.39 18.85
N TYR A 176 0.87 18.97 19.80
CA TYR A 176 2.29 19.27 19.60
C TYR A 176 3.19 18.03 19.63
N ASN A 177 2.82 17.01 20.41
CA ASN A 177 3.62 15.80 20.58
C ASN A 177 3.18 14.62 19.69
N ALA A 178 2.13 14.76 18.87
CA ALA A 178 1.65 13.67 18.02
C ALA A 178 2.76 13.13 17.10
N LEU A 179 3.57 14.01 16.51
CA LEU A 179 4.71 13.63 15.66
C LEU A 179 5.87 13.02 16.48
N ASN A 180 6.08 13.48 17.71
CA ASN A 180 7.08 12.88 18.61
C ASN A 180 6.69 11.45 19.01
N ILE A 181 5.41 11.22 19.34
CA ILE A 181 4.87 9.89 19.63
C ILE A 181 5.02 8.99 18.40
N ALA A 182 4.64 9.47 17.22
CA ALA A 182 4.81 8.75 15.97
C ALA A 182 6.28 8.37 15.72
N ALA A 183 7.21 9.31 15.91
CA ALA A 183 8.63 9.08 15.72
C ALA A 183 9.22 8.06 16.71
N ILE A 184 8.80 8.08 17.98
CA ILE A 184 9.19 7.07 18.99
C ILE A 184 8.66 5.69 18.61
N MET A 185 7.39 5.59 18.19
CA MET A 185 6.80 4.33 17.72
C MET A 185 7.57 3.77 16.53
N VAL A 186 7.80 4.58 15.48
CA VAL A 186 8.52 4.16 14.29
C VAL A 186 9.95 3.76 14.63
N THR A 187 10.68 4.56 15.41
CA THR A 187 12.06 4.26 15.83
C THR A 187 12.13 2.92 16.55
N THR A 188 11.27 2.71 17.55
CA THR A 188 11.21 1.45 18.31
C THR A 188 10.91 0.26 17.40
N GLY A 189 9.88 0.38 16.55
CA GLY A 189 9.49 -0.68 15.62
C GLY A 189 10.58 -1.00 14.58
N VAL A 190 11.29 0.02 14.08
CA VAL A 190 12.42 -0.15 13.15
C VAL A 190 13.60 -0.83 13.84
N CYS A 191 13.96 -0.42 15.07
CA CYS A 191 15.00 -1.08 15.86
C CYS A 191 14.67 -2.56 16.09
N MET A 192 13.41 -2.87 16.44
CA MET A 192 12.94 -4.25 16.54
C MET A 192 13.08 -5.03 15.23
N ALA A 193 12.76 -4.39 14.09
CA ALA A 193 12.86 -4.98 12.76
C ALA A 193 14.31 -5.27 12.35
N LEU A 194 15.22 -4.32 12.60
CA LEU A 194 16.65 -4.47 12.35
C LEU A 194 17.24 -5.58 13.24
N HIS A 195 16.92 -5.57 14.54
CA HIS A 195 17.38 -6.61 15.48
C HIS A 195 17.00 -8.02 15.00
N ARG A 196 15.74 -8.23 14.60
CA ARG A 196 15.26 -9.52 14.10
C ARG A 196 15.93 -9.92 12.79
N ARG A 197 16.18 -8.97 11.89
CA ARG A 197 16.83 -9.22 10.60
C ARG A 197 18.29 -9.62 10.77
N LEU A 198 18.99 -9.05 11.74
CA LEU A 198 20.38 -9.39 12.05
C LEU A 198 20.52 -10.76 12.73
N LYS A 199 19.55 -11.17 13.56
CA LYS A 199 19.60 -12.48 14.25
C LYS A 199 19.16 -13.68 13.41
N ASN A 200 18.22 -13.50 12.47
CA ASN A 200 17.68 -14.63 11.72
C ASN A 200 18.58 -15.04 10.54
N MET A 201 19.24 -16.19 10.63
CA MET A 201 20.18 -16.69 9.61
C MET A 201 19.57 -16.84 8.21
N GLN A 202 18.35 -17.39 8.10
CA GLN A 202 17.65 -17.50 6.82
C GLN A 202 17.34 -16.13 6.20
N ALA A 203 17.06 -15.13 7.04
CA ALA A 203 16.78 -13.78 6.57
C ALA A 203 18.06 -13.10 6.05
N ARG A 204 19.24 -13.41 6.60
CA ARG A 204 20.51 -12.85 6.13
C ARG A 204 20.90 -13.34 4.73
N ALA A 205 20.54 -14.57 4.36
CA ALA A 205 20.90 -15.16 3.08
C ALA A 205 20.12 -14.58 1.87
N GLU A 206 18.88 -14.15 2.08
CA GLU A 206 18.00 -13.68 0.99
C GLU A 206 17.89 -12.14 0.90
N GLN A 207 18.46 -11.40 1.86
CA GLN A 207 18.25 -9.97 2.01
C GLN A 207 18.98 -9.16 0.94
N LYS A 208 18.26 -8.21 0.33
CA LYS A 208 18.85 -7.19 -0.54
C LYS A 208 18.87 -5.85 0.19
N PHE A 209 20.04 -5.23 0.30
CA PHE A 209 20.21 -3.95 1.02
C PHE A 209 19.18 -2.89 0.61
N MET A 210 19.05 -2.65 -0.71
CA MET A 210 18.17 -1.63 -1.29
C MET A 210 16.68 -1.82 -0.99
N TYR A 211 16.22 -3.06 -0.80
CA TYR A 211 14.80 -3.36 -0.60
C TYR A 211 14.45 -3.73 0.85
N ASP A 212 15.42 -4.20 1.63
CA ASP A 212 15.18 -4.67 2.99
C ASP A 212 15.69 -3.76 4.09
N PHE A 213 16.82 -3.07 3.87
CA PHE A 213 17.46 -2.21 4.86
C PHE A 213 17.25 -0.73 4.59
N LEU A 214 17.42 -0.27 3.34
CA LEU A 214 17.19 1.12 2.96
C LEU A 214 15.85 1.68 3.46
N PRO A 215 14.67 1.02 3.30
CA PRO A 215 13.43 1.57 3.82
C PRO A 215 13.42 1.73 5.34
N LEU A 216 14.09 0.83 6.08
CA LEU A 216 14.20 0.92 7.53
C LEU A 216 15.10 2.09 7.94
N TYR A 217 16.23 2.27 7.27
CA TYR A 217 17.12 3.40 7.53
C TYR A 217 16.50 4.74 7.17
N LEU A 218 15.73 4.83 6.08
CA LEU A 218 14.98 6.03 5.71
C LEU A 218 13.95 6.41 6.78
N LEU A 219 13.16 5.43 7.27
CA LEU A 219 12.20 5.65 8.36
C LEU A 219 12.88 6.07 9.66
N LEU A 220 14.02 5.44 9.99
CA LEU A 220 14.82 5.81 11.16
C LEU A 220 15.39 7.22 11.01
N PHE A 221 15.92 7.57 9.83
CA PHE A 221 16.50 8.87 9.56
C PHE A 221 15.48 10.00 9.69
N ILE A 222 14.27 9.83 9.13
CA ILE A 222 13.16 10.78 9.32
C ILE A 222 12.79 10.90 10.81
N SER A 223 12.61 9.77 11.49
CA SER A 223 12.14 9.78 12.89
C SER A 223 13.15 10.42 13.84
N VAL A 224 14.44 10.10 13.68
CA VAL A 224 15.51 10.64 14.51
C VAL A 224 15.70 12.13 14.25
N THR A 225 15.75 12.56 12.98
CA THR A 225 15.87 14.00 12.65
C THR A 225 14.65 14.80 13.13
N GLY A 226 13.44 14.23 13.07
CA GLY A 226 12.23 14.84 13.62
C GLY A 226 12.27 15.01 15.15
N LEU A 227 12.73 14.00 15.89
CA LEU A 227 12.93 14.10 17.34
C LEU A 227 14.03 15.10 17.69
N LEU A 228 15.12 15.16 16.91
CA LEU A 228 16.20 16.11 17.11
C LEU A 228 15.73 17.57 16.95
N LEU A 229 14.79 17.86 16.06
CA LEU A 229 14.18 19.20 15.97
C LEU A 229 13.50 19.62 17.28
N THR A 230 12.81 18.67 17.93
CA THR A 230 12.18 18.92 19.23
C THR A 230 13.25 19.13 20.31
N VAL A 231 14.29 18.29 20.33
CA VAL A 231 15.43 18.46 21.25
C VAL A 231 16.09 19.82 21.07
N GLN A 232 16.31 20.26 19.84
CA GLN A 232 16.92 21.56 19.56
C GLN A 232 16.05 22.72 20.05
N ASN A 233 14.73 22.65 19.81
CA ASN A 233 13.79 23.69 20.23
C ASN A 233 13.65 23.77 21.76
N VAL A 234 13.57 22.62 22.44
CA VAL A 234 13.28 22.56 23.88
C VAL A 234 14.54 22.65 24.74
N LEU A 235 15.64 22.00 24.35
CA LEU A 235 16.85 21.89 25.18
C LEU A 235 17.99 22.82 24.72
N LEU A 236 18.10 23.08 23.42
CA LEU A 236 19.21 23.85 22.84
C LEU A 236 18.80 25.26 22.40
N HIS A 237 17.63 25.74 22.83
CA HIS A 237 17.12 27.09 22.52
C HIS A 237 17.16 27.43 21.01
N GLY A 238 16.88 26.43 20.16
CA GLY A 238 16.84 26.58 18.70
C GLY A 238 18.21 26.51 18.01
N TRP A 239 19.29 26.15 18.71
CA TRP A 239 20.61 26.03 18.09
C TRP A 239 20.64 25.03 16.94
N MET A 240 21.13 25.48 15.77
CA MET A 240 21.22 24.72 14.52
C MET A 240 19.87 24.15 14.02
N GLN A 241 18.75 24.71 14.46
CA GLN A 241 17.43 24.23 14.09
C GLN A 241 17.13 24.40 12.58
N PRO A 242 17.46 25.53 11.91
CA PRO A 242 17.19 25.68 10.48
C PRO A 242 17.92 24.64 9.62
N GLN A 243 19.17 24.32 9.97
CA GLN A 243 19.97 23.32 9.28
C GLN A 243 19.40 21.92 9.47
N MET A 244 18.99 21.57 10.70
CA MET A 244 18.34 20.30 10.97
C MET A 244 16.98 20.19 10.28
N SER A 245 16.25 21.31 10.14
CA SER A 245 14.96 21.36 9.43
C SER A 245 15.14 21.00 7.96
N LEU A 246 16.19 21.52 7.32
CA LEU A 246 16.54 21.15 5.94
C LEU A 246 16.96 19.68 5.83
N ILE A 247 17.75 19.16 6.78
CA ILE A 247 18.15 17.74 6.79
C ILE A 247 16.92 16.84 6.95
N HIS A 248 16.02 17.19 7.87
CA HIS A 248 14.76 16.47 8.07
C HIS A 248 13.90 16.52 6.81
N GLN A 249 13.74 17.70 6.21
CA GLN A 249 12.98 17.88 4.97
C GLN A 249 13.55 17.03 3.83
N PHE A 250 14.86 17.05 3.65
CA PHE A 250 15.56 16.20 2.68
C PHE A 250 15.26 14.72 2.93
N SER A 251 15.35 14.26 4.18
CA SER A 251 15.06 12.86 4.54
C SER A 251 13.64 12.43 4.16
N VAL A 252 12.66 13.33 4.34
CA VAL A 252 11.26 13.07 4.01
C VAL A 252 11.06 13.03 2.49
N ILE A 253 11.60 14.02 1.75
CA ILE A 253 11.47 14.08 0.29
C ILE A 253 12.08 12.84 -0.36
N VAL A 254 13.30 12.45 0.03
CA VAL A 254 13.96 11.24 -0.49
C VAL A 254 13.12 10.00 -0.21
N THR A 255 12.53 9.90 0.98
CA THR A 255 11.68 8.76 1.34
C THR A 255 10.39 8.74 0.54
N LEU A 256 9.75 9.89 0.31
CA LEU A 256 8.55 10.02 -0.51
C LEU A 256 8.81 9.60 -1.97
N ILE A 257 9.96 9.97 -2.53
CA ILE A 257 10.39 9.55 -3.87
C ILE A 257 10.64 8.03 -3.91
N TYR A 258 11.26 7.47 -2.87
CA TYR A 258 11.55 6.04 -2.79
C TYR A 258 10.29 5.18 -2.58
N LEU A 259 9.31 5.68 -1.80
CA LEU A 259 8.13 4.93 -1.36
C LEU A 259 7.41 4.17 -2.51
N PRO A 260 7.05 4.79 -3.64
CA PRO A 260 6.34 4.10 -4.71
C PRO A 260 7.21 3.06 -5.41
N PHE A 261 8.53 3.13 -5.38
CA PHE A 261 9.40 2.18 -6.11
C PHE A 261 10.01 1.11 -5.20
N GLY A 262 10.04 1.35 -3.90
CA GLY A 262 10.60 0.45 -2.90
C GLY A 262 9.66 -0.64 -2.40
N LYS A 263 10.06 -1.25 -1.28
CA LYS A 263 9.26 -2.23 -0.54
C LYS A 263 8.08 -1.58 0.18
N LEU A 264 8.18 -0.29 0.54
CA LEU A 264 7.11 0.47 1.19
C LEU A 264 5.88 0.68 0.30
N ALA A 265 6.01 0.47 -1.02
CA ALA A 265 4.89 0.54 -1.94
C ALA A 265 3.73 -0.37 -1.53
N HIS A 266 3.93 -1.44 -0.75
CA HIS A 266 2.81 -2.27 -0.27
C HIS A 266 1.82 -1.53 0.64
N ILE A 267 2.21 -0.42 1.28
CA ILE A 267 1.36 0.33 2.23
C ILE A 267 0.09 0.83 1.54
N PRO A 268 0.16 1.65 0.47
CA PRO A 268 -1.06 2.14 -0.19
C PRO A 268 -1.82 1.05 -0.97
N PHE A 269 -1.21 -0.11 -1.23
CA PHE A 269 -1.85 -1.24 -1.90
C PHE A 269 -2.56 -2.16 -0.90
N ARG A 270 -2.26 -2.04 0.39
CA ARG A 270 -2.79 -2.90 1.45
C ARG A 270 -4.32 -2.94 1.49
N PRO A 271 -5.07 -1.84 1.31
CA PRO A 271 -6.53 -1.86 1.25
C PRO A 271 -7.09 -2.84 0.21
N MET A 272 -6.38 -3.04 -0.89
CA MET A 272 -6.78 -3.97 -1.97
C MET A 272 -6.81 -5.44 -1.52
N SER A 273 -6.15 -5.78 -0.42
CA SER A 273 -6.24 -7.13 0.16
C SER A 273 -7.64 -7.47 0.67
N VAL A 274 -8.44 -6.46 1.06
CA VAL A 274 -9.86 -6.64 1.43
C VAL A 274 -10.66 -7.14 0.24
N PHE A 275 -10.39 -6.63 -0.97
CA PHE A 275 -11.07 -7.05 -2.20
C PHE A 275 -10.79 -8.52 -2.52
N ALA A 276 -9.52 -8.93 -2.43
CA ALA A 276 -9.13 -10.33 -2.63
C ALA A 276 -9.78 -11.26 -1.59
N ARG A 277 -9.89 -10.81 -0.34
CA ARG A 277 -10.51 -11.60 0.73
C ARG A 277 -12.02 -11.72 0.53
N ASN A 278 -12.71 -10.62 0.27
CA ASN A 278 -14.15 -10.59 -0.02
C ASN A 278 -14.48 -11.47 -1.23
N TYR A 279 -13.68 -11.36 -2.30
CA TYR A 279 -13.78 -12.20 -3.49
C TYR A 279 -13.70 -13.69 -3.12
N ARG A 280 -12.65 -14.10 -2.40
CA ARG A 280 -12.43 -15.51 -2.05
C ARG A 280 -13.53 -16.06 -1.14
N GLU A 281 -13.97 -15.29 -0.16
CA GLU A 281 -15.03 -15.71 0.75
C GLU A 281 -16.38 -15.82 0.03
N HIS A 282 -16.75 -14.81 -0.75
CA HIS A 282 -18.05 -14.78 -1.44
C HIS A 282 -18.21 -15.91 -2.44
N TYR A 283 -17.23 -16.11 -3.34
CA TYR A 283 -17.32 -17.17 -4.34
C TYR A 283 -17.04 -18.56 -3.75
N GLY A 284 -16.31 -18.65 -2.63
CA GLY A 284 -16.11 -19.90 -1.91
C GLY A 284 -17.39 -20.41 -1.22
N GLU A 285 -18.26 -19.51 -0.77
CA GLU A 285 -19.57 -19.85 -0.21
C GLU A 285 -20.59 -20.30 -1.27
N GLN A 286 -20.44 -19.84 -2.51
CA GLN A 286 -21.35 -20.20 -3.60
C GLN A 286 -21.11 -21.62 -4.10
N GLU A 287 -19.92 -21.86 -4.66
CA GLU A 287 -19.61 -23.17 -5.23
C GLU A 287 -18.10 -23.42 -5.24
N MET A 288 -17.71 -24.53 -4.63
CA MET A 288 -16.32 -25.01 -4.62
C MET A 288 -16.08 -26.00 -5.76
N LYS A 289 -15.02 -25.77 -6.54
CA LYS A 289 -14.60 -26.67 -7.61
C LYS A 289 -13.88 -27.88 -7.02
N LYS A 290 -14.29 -29.07 -7.47
CA LYS A 290 -13.61 -30.35 -7.21
C LYS A 290 -12.40 -30.51 -8.12
N CYS A 291 -11.30 -30.99 -7.56
CA CYS A 291 -10.12 -31.34 -8.36
C CYS A 291 -10.44 -32.52 -9.29
N LYS A 292 -10.09 -32.41 -10.57
CA LYS A 292 -10.31 -33.47 -11.57
C LYS A 292 -9.59 -34.80 -11.28
N VAL A 293 -8.58 -34.79 -10.42
CA VAL A 293 -7.73 -35.96 -10.13
C VAL A 293 -8.08 -36.59 -8.79
N CYS A 294 -8.11 -35.81 -7.70
CA CYS A 294 -8.38 -36.35 -6.36
C CYS A 294 -9.83 -36.16 -5.88
N GLY A 295 -10.63 -35.36 -6.58
CA GLY A 295 -12.01 -35.05 -6.17
C GLY A 295 -12.16 -34.03 -5.04
N ASP A 296 -11.06 -33.63 -4.38
CA ASP A 296 -11.11 -32.68 -3.26
C ASP A 296 -11.52 -31.26 -3.70
N HIS A 297 -12.27 -30.57 -2.84
CA HIS A 297 -12.63 -29.16 -3.00
C HIS A 297 -11.42 -28.27 -2.65
N PHE A 298 -11.02 -27.36 -3.55
CA PHE A 298 -9.79 -26.56 -3.35
C PHE A 298 -9.95 -25.05 -3.53
N VAL A 299 -10.72 -24.60 -4.53
CA VAL A 299 -11.01 -23.18 -4.81
C VAL A 299 -12.44 -23.05 -5.33
N SER A 300 -12.97 -21.83 -5.39
CA SER A 300 -14.28 -21.61 -6.01
C SER A 300 -14.24 -21.87 -7.51
N VAL A 301 -15.39 -22.26 -8.08
CA VAL A 301 -15.55 -22.42 -9.53
C VAL A 301 -15.17 -21.13 -10.25
N GLU A 302 -15.65 -19.99 -9.73
CA GLU A 302 -15.32 -18.67 -10.24
C GLU A 302 -13.81 -18.41 -10.27
N GLN A 303 -13.08 -18.73 -9.20
CA GLN A 303 -11.64 -18.51 -9.14
C GLN A 303 -10.88 -19.39 -10.14
N SER A 304 -11.31 -20.63 -10.35
CA SER A 304 -10.70 -21.48 -11.37
C SER A 304 -10.93 -20.94 -12.78
N ASN A 305 -12.16 -20.51 -13.08
CA ASN A 305 -12.52 -19.95 -14.39
C ASN A 305 -11.79 -18.63 -14.65
N ASP A 306 -11.64 -17.78 -13.64
CA ASP A 306 -10.88 -16.54 -13.73
C ASP A 306 -9.40 -16.80 -14.02
N VAL A 307 -8.80 -17.81 -13.38
CA VAL A 307 -7.41 -18.19 -13.66
C VAL A 307 -7.27 -18.69 -15.10
N ILE A 308 -8.18 -19.53 -15.59
CA ILE A 308 -8.17 -20.03 -16.98
C ILE A 308 -8.33 -18.86 -17.96
N ASN A 309 -9.24 -17.92 -17.69
CA ASN A 309 -9.43 -16.72 -18.51
C ASN A 309 -8.14 -15.87 -18.56
N VAL A 310 -7.51 -15.61 -17.40
CA VAL A 310 -6.25 -14.85 -17.33
C VAL A 310 -5.14 -15.54 -18.12
N LEU A 311 -5.05 -16.86 -18.04
CA LEU A 311 -4.09 -17.65 -18.80
C LEU A 311 -4.32 -17.48 -20.31
N GLY A 312 -5.58 -17.60 -20.76
CA GLY A 312 -5.96 -17.39 -22.16
C GLY A 312 -5.65 -15.97 -22.67
N VAL A 313 -5.93 -14.93 -21.88
CA VAL A 313 -5.59 -13.53 -22.21
C VAL A 313 -4.09 -13.33 -22.40
N ASN A 314 -3.26 -14.05 -21.64
CA ASN A 314 -1.80 -13.99 -21.77
C ASN A 314 -1.25 -15.01 -22.78
N GLN A 315 -2.10 -15.63 -23.60
CA GLN A 315 -1.71 -16.64 -24.59
C GLN A 315 -0.93 -17.82 -23.98
N MET A 316 -1.23 -18.15 -22.72
CA MET A 316 -0.66 -19.29 -22.01
C MET A 316 -1.70 -20.39 -21.90
N GLU A 317 -1.47 -21.51 -22.59
CA GLU A 317 -2.34 -22.67 -22.52
C GLU A 317 -1.67 -23.82 -21.77
N PHE A 318 -2.31 -24.27 -20.69
CA PHE A 318 -1.87 -25.41 -19.88
C PHE A 318 -2.89 -26.54 -19.94
N ASN A 319 -3.33 -26.86 -21.16
CA ASN A 319 -4.23 -27.98 -21.42
C ASN A 319 -3.42 -29.28 -21.37
N MET A 320 -3.94 -30.27 -20.68
CA MET A 320 -3.31 -31.59 -20.54
C MET A 320 -3.89 -32.54 -21.59
N GLU A 321 -3.14 -33.57 -21.97
CA GLU A 321 -3.58 -34.63 -22.90
C GLU A 321 -4.84 -35.35 -22.39
N ASP A 322 -4.98 -35.44 -21.07
CA ASP A 322 -6.15 -36.02 -20.38
C ASP A 322 -7.43 -35.16 -20.45
N GLY A 323 -7.44 -34.06 -21.21
CA GLY A 323 -8.63 -33.25 -21.50
C GLY A 323 -9.04 -32.25 -20.42
N PHE A 324 -8.17 -31.96 -19.45
CA PHE A 324 -8.42 -30.93 -18.43
C PHE A 324 -7.32 -29.86 -18.40
N ASN A 325 -7.62 -28.69 -17.84
CA ASN A 325 -6.63 -27.61 -17.69
C ASN A 325 -5.90 -27.71 -16.34
N LEU A 326 -4.59 -27.44 -16.31
CA LEU A 326 -3.79 -27.51 -15.08
C LEU A 326 -4.32 -26.61 -13.94
N ALA A 327 -5.01 -25.52 -14.27
CA ALA A 327 -5.66 -24.63 -13.31
C ALA A 327 -6.87 -25.25 -12.59
N GLU A 328 -7.33 -26.42 -13.04
CA GLU A 328 -8.43 -27.20 -12.43
C GLU A 328 -7.93 -28.23 -11.40
N LEU A 329 -6.62 -28.27 -11.16
CA LEU A 329 -6.00 -29.14 -10.16
C LEU A 329 -5.69 -28.42 -8.84
N CYS A 330 -5.92 -29.12 -7.73
CA CYS A 330 -5.45 -28.69 -6.42
C CYS A 330 -3.91 -28.64 -6.37
N LEU A 331 -3.35 -27.87 -5.42
CA LEU A 331 -1.89 -27.66 -5.31
C LEU A 331 -1.09 -28.97 -5.21
N PRO A 332 -1.48 -29.98 -4.40
CA PRO A 332 -0.77 -31.26 -4.33
C PRO A 332 -0.77 -32.02 -5.65
N CYS A 333 -1.93 -32.16 -6.30
CA CYS A 333 -2.02 -32.85 -7.59
C CYS A 333 -1.20 -32.14 -8.67
N ARG A 334 -1.25 -30.80 -8.71
CA ARG A 334 -0.42 -30.00 -9.63
C ARG A 334 1.07 -30.20 -9.40
N ARG A 335 1.50 -30.30 -8.14
CA ARG A 335 2.90 -30.58 -7.79
C ARG A 335 3.33 -31.96 -8.30
N LYS A 336 2.49 -32.99 -8.13
CA LYS A 336 2.75 -34.33 -8.68
C LYS A 336 2.88 -34.30 -10.21
N TYR A 337 2.01 -33.60 -10.93
CA TYR A 337 2.16 -33.43 -12.38
C TYR A 337 3.48 -32.79 -12.77
N ARG A 338 3.91 -31.75 -12.04
CA ARG A 338 5.19 -31.11 -12.27
C ARG A 338 6.36 -32.08 -12.02
N ILE A 339 6.33 -32.82 -10.91
CA ILE A 339 7.37 -33.83 -10.58
C ILE A 339 7.41 -34.94 -11.62
N ALA A 340 6.25 -35.40 -12.12
CA ALA A 340 6.19 -36.44 -13.14
C ALA A 340 6.96 -36.05 -14.41
N ARG A 341 6.83 -34.79 -14.84
CA ARG A 341 7.58 -34.27 -16.00
C ARG A 341 9.08 -34.21 -15.79
N PHE A 342 9.55 -33.96 -14.57
CA PHE A 342 10.99 -33.93 -14.25
C PHE A 342 11.59 -35.32 -14.00
N SER A 343 10.82 -36.22 -13.40
CA SER A 343 11.29 -37.56 -13.01
C SER A 343 11.11 -38.61 -14.10
N GLY A 344 10.31 -38.34 -15.14
CA GLY A 344 9.93 -39.34 -16.15
C GLY A 344 8.97 -40.41 -15.63
N PHE A 345 8.69 -40.42 -14.32
CA PHE A 345 7.76 -41.36 -13.68
C PHE A 345 6.38 -40.70 -13.51
N PRO A 346 5.26 -41.38 -13.83
CA PRO A 346 3.93 -40.80 -13.72
C PRO A 346 3.46 -40.69 -12.26
N THR A 347 4.14 -39.88 -11.45
CA THR A 347 3.85 -39.62 -10.03
C THR A 347 2.43 -39.08 -9.78
N HIS A 348 1.80 -38.50 -10.80
CA HIS A 348 0.41 -38.04 -10.75
C HIS A 348 -0.60 -39.21 -10.70
N GLN A 349 -0.24 -40.40 -11.18
CA GLN A 349 -1.05 -41.63 -11.09
C GLN A 349 -0.90 -42.33 -9.74
N VAL A 350 0.12 -41.95 -8.95
CA VAL A 350 0.35 -42.52 -7.62
C VAL A 350 -0.68 -41.97 -6.64
N LYS A 351 -1.61 -42.84 -6.23
CA LYS A 351 -2.73 -42.53 -5.30
C LYS A 351 -2.30 -42.26 -3.86
N VAL A 352 -1.01 -42.33 -3.53
CA VAL A 352 -0.52 -42.06 -2.17
C VAL A 352 -0.76 -40.59 -1.81
N LYS A 353 -1.47 -40.35 -0.71
CA LYS A 353 -1.74 -39.01 -0.19
C LYS A 353 -0.41 -38.40 0.29
N GLU A 354 -0.06 -37.20 -0.18
CA GLU A 354 1.16 -36.52 0.30
C GLU A 354 1.00 -36.28 1.82
N ALA A 355 1.95 -36.74 2.62
CA ALA A 355 1.89 -36.65 4.08
C ALA A 355 1.84 -35.19 4.61
N ASN A 356 2.13 -34.21 3.76
CA ASN A 356 2.28 -32.79 4.13
C ASN A 356 1.25 -31.85 3.48
N GLN A 357 0.09 -32.36 3.06
CA GLN A 357 -0.96 -31.55 2.41
C GLN A 357 -1.55 -30.43 3.30
N ASN A 358 -1.37 -30.53 4.62
CA ASN A 358 -1.90 -29.60 5.61
C ASN A 358 -0.83 -28.69 6.24
N ALA A 359 0.39 -28.63 5.69
CA ALA A 359 1.42 -27.72 6.19
C ALA A 359 0.92 -26.27 6.07
N LYS A 360 0.58 -25.64 7.20
CA LYS A 360 0.24 -24.22 7.32
C LYS A 360 1.54 -23.40 7.20
N GLY A 361 2.06 -23.25 5.98
CA GLY A 361 3.22 -22.40 5.66
C GLY A 361 2.93 -20.91 5.72
#